data_AF-A8V181-F1
#
_entry.id   AF-A8V181-F1
#
_cell.length_a   1.000
_cell.length_b   1.000
_cell.length_c   1.000
_cell.angle_alpha   90.00
_cell.angle_beta   90.00
_cell.angle_gamma   90.00
#
_symmetry.space_group_name_H-M   'P 1'
#
loop_
_entity.id
_entity.type
_entity.pdbx_description
1 polymer ?
#
loop_
_entity_poly.entity_id
_entity_poly.type
_entity_poly.pdbx_seq_one_letter_code
_entity_poly.pdbx_strand_id
1 'polypeptide(L)' 'MKMENEIHAPIDGEVVEVYVKEGDKINPDECLVKIMPH' A
#
# COMPACT_ATOMS: atom_id res chain seq x y z
N MET A 1 -15.06 -6.83 7.31
CA MET A 1 -15.51 -8.04 6.58
C MET A 1 -14.42 -9.10 6.76
N LYS A 2 -14.73 -10.39 6.90
CA LYS A 2 -13.70 -11.45 6.97
C LYS A 2 -13.23 -11.81 5.56
N MET A 3 -12.62 -10.86 4.88
CA MET A 3 -12.08 -11.01 3.53
C MET A 3 -10.74 -10.29 3.49
N GLU A 4 -9.77 -10.92 2.86
CA GLU A 4 -8.50 -10.31 2.49
C GLU A 4 -8.69 -9.72 1.09
N ASN A 5 -8.30 -8.45 0.93
CA ASN A 5 -8.36 -7.75 -0.35
C ASN A 5 -6.93 -7.38 -0.75
N GLU A 6 -6.54 -7.75 -1.97
CA GLU A 6 -5.30 -7.28 -2.56
C GLU A 6 -5.46 -5.82 -2.99
N ILE A 7 -4.44 -4.99 -2.71
CA ILE A 7 -4.38 -3.61 -3.16
C ILE A 7 -3.39 -3.53 -4.31
N HIS A 8 -3.87 -3.14 -5.49
CA HIS A 8 -3.03 -2.96 -6.67
C HIS A 8 -2.56 -1.51 -6.79
N ALA A 9 -1.33 -1.31 -7.24
CA ALA A 9 -0.82 0.01 -7.56
C ALA A 9 -1.61 0.60 -8.75
N PRO A 10 -2.01 1.88 -8.70
CA PRO A 10 -2.73 2.52 -9.80
C PRO A 10 -1.81 2.95 -10.96
N ILE A 11 -0.50 2.90 -10.75
CA ILE A 11 0.54 3.36 -11.69
C ILE A 11 1.71 2.39 -11.72
N ASP A 12 2.42 2.37 -12.84
CA ASP A 12 3.73 1.72 -12.96
C ASP A 12 4.83 2.62 -12.36
N GLY A 13 5.85 2.01 -11.78
CA GLY A 13 6.98 2.72 -11.19
C GLY A 13 7.83 1.87 -10.25
N GLU A 14 8.70 2.53 -9.49
CA GLU A 14 9.58 1.92 -8.51
C GLU A 14 9.08 2.17 -7.08
N VAL A 15 9.15 1.15 -6.22
CA VAL A 15 8.79 1.28 -4.79
C VAL A 15 9.93 1.99 -4.07
N VAL A 16 9.63 3.16 -3.51
CA VAL A 16 10.62 3.99 -2.79
C VAL A 16 10.61 3.68 -1.30
N GLU A 17 9.42 3.55 -0.70
CA GLU A 17 9.25 3.32 0.74
C GLU A 17 7.99 2.47 1.01
N VAL A 18 8.06 1.64 2.07
CA VAL A 18 6.93 0.86 2.60
C VAL A 18 6.72 1.25 4.06
N TYR A 19 5.54 1.76 4.40
CA TYR A 19 5.24 2.31 5.73
C TYR A 19 4.48 1.33 6.65
N VAL A 20 4.19 0.14 6.14
CA VAL A 20 3.37 -0.87 6.85
C VAL A 20 4.10 -2.19 6.99
N LYS A 21 3.70 -2.94 8.02
CA LYS A 21 4.12 -4.34 8.23
C LYS A 21 2.91 -5.21 8.54
N GLU A 22 3.13 -6.52 8.50
CA GLU A 22 2.11 -7.51 8.84
C GLU A 22 1.54 -7.27 10.26
N GLY A 23 0.21 -7.33 10.37
CA GLY A 23 -0.52 -7.15 11.62
C GLY A 23 -0.80 -5.69 12.00
N ASP A 24 -0.31 -4.71 11.24
CA ASP A 24 -0.65 -3.31 11.47
C ASP A 24 -2.13 -3.03 11.19
N LYS A 25 -2.71 -2.15 12.01
CA LYS A 25 -4.06 -1.63 11.80
C LYS A 25 -3.96 -0.33 11.02
N ILE A 26 -4.45 -0.36 9.79
CA ILE A 26 -4.45 0.79 8.88
C ILE A 26 -5.83 1.47 8.85
N ASN A 27 -5.86 2.74 8.49
CA ASN A 27 -7.09 3.50 8.25
C ASN A 27 -7.29 3.82 6.76
N PRO A 28 -8.52 4.15 6.33
CA PRO A 28 -8.73 4.77 5.03
C PRO A 28 -7.86 6.03 4.88
N ASP A 29 -7.39 6.27 3.66
CA ASP A 29 -6.51 7.40 3.28
C ASP A 29 -5.09 7.38 3.87
N GLU A 30 -4.72 6.31 4.60
CA GLU A 30 -3.35 6.11 5.07
C GLU A 30 -2.41 5.67 3.93
N CYS A 31 -1.26 6.31 3.82
CA CYS A 31 -0.27 5.96 2.81
C CYS A 31 0.47 4.68 3.23
N LEU A 32 0.28 3.60 2.47
CA LEU A 32 0.90 2.31 2.79
C LEU A 32 2.26 2.14 2.10
N VAL A 33 2.37 2.59 0.85
CA VAL A 33 3.54 2.45 0.00
C VAL A 33 3.71 3.71 -0.85
N LYS A 34 4.95 4.15 -1.00
CA LYS A 34 5.33 5.25 -1.89
C LYS A 34 5.94 4.69 -3.17
N ILE A 35 5.33 5.02 -4.30
CA ILE A 35 5.78 4.62 -5.64
C ILE A 35 6.22 5.86 -6.41
N MET A 36 7.40 5.81 -7.02
CA MET A 36 7.88 6.84 -7.94
C MET A 36 7.59 6.40 -9.38
N PRO A 37 6.76 7.14 -10.13
CA PRO A 37 6.51 6.85 -11.53
C PRO A 37 7.78 6.97 -12.37
N HIS A 38 7.84 6.18 -13.46
CA HIS A 38 8.85 6.35 -14.51
C HIS A 38 8.45 7.43 -15.52
#